data_AF-A0A509M0V1-F1
#
_entry.id   AF-A0A509M0V1-F1
#
_cell.length_a   1.000
_cell.length_b   1.000
_cell.length_c   1.000
_cell.angle_alpha   90.00
_cell.angle_beta   90.00
_cell.angle_gamma   90.00
#
_symmetry.space_group_name_H-M   'P 1'
#
loop_
_entity.id
_entity.type
_entity.pdbx_description
1 polymer ?
#
loop_
_entity_poly.entity_id
_entity_poly.type
_entity_poly.pdbx_seq_one_letter_code
_entity_poly.pdbx_strand_id
1 'polypeptide(L)' 'MSKITKNELNQLFKERNTLIKQKFNEYHANRKDNSQNTMINIYLKSLVESQDEMFIQLLEKLDMLEK' A
#
# COMPACT_ATOMS: atom_id res chain seq x y z
N MET A 1 22.05 -0.93 11.94
CA MET A 1 20.86 -0.27 11.36
C MET A 1 21.16 0.06 9.91
N SER A 2 20.53 -0.65 8.99
CA SER A 2 20.67 -0.40 7.56
C SER A 2 20.09 0.97 7.21
N LYS A 3 20.53 1.59 6.12
CA LYS A 3 19.99 2.87 5.65
C LYS A 3 19.42 2.68 4.25
N ILE A 4 18.33 3.38 3.95
CA ILE A 4 17.82 3.46 2.58
C ILE A 4 18.35 4.73 1.90
N THR A 5 18.59 4.65 0.61
CA THR A 5 18.83 5.80 -0.23
C THR A 5 17.52 6.49 -0.61
N LYS A 6 17.60 7.76 -1.01
CA LYS A 6 16.45 8.51 -1.55
C LYS A 6 15.81 7.81 -2.76
N ASN A 7 16.62 7.16 -3.59
CA ASN A 7 16.14 6.45 -4.78
C ASN A 7 15.32 5.22 -4.39
N GLU A 8 15.77 4.46 -3.40
CA GLU A 8 15.02 3.30 -2.90
C GLU A 8 13.72 3.72 -2.21
N LEU A 9 13.73 4.81 -1.46
CA LEU A 9 12.49 5.37 -0.88
C LEU A 9 11.49 5.77 -1.96
N ASN A 10 11.96 6.45 -3.00
CA ASN A 10 11.11 6.83 -4.14
C ASN A 10 10.56 5.61 -4.88
N GLN A 11 11.34 4.53 -4.95
CA GLN A 11 10.90 3.28 -5.55
C GLN A 11 9.79 2.63 -4.73
N LEU A 12 9.93 2.56 -3.39
CA LEU A 12 8.87 2.08 -2.49
C LEU A 12 7.58 2.89 -2.65
N PHE A 13 7.65 4.22 -2.82
CA PHE A 13 6.47 5.04 -3.09
C PHE A 13 5.79 4.71 -4.43
N LYS A 14 6.57 4.43 -5.48
CA LYS A 14 6.02 4.03 -6.79
C LYS A 14 5.35 2.66 -6.73
N GLU A 15 5.97 1.72 -6.04
CA GLU A 15 5.43 0.38 -5.80
C GLU A 15 4.14 0.45 -5.00
N ARG A 16 4.13 1.20 -3.89
CA ARG A 16 2.93 1.48 -3.10
C ARG A 16 1.80 2.06 -3.94
N ASN A 17 2.08 3.05 -4.80
CA ASN A 17 1.06 3.64 -5.67
C ASN A 17 0.52 2.65 -6.72
N THR A 18 1.36 1.72 -7.17
CA THR A 18 0.94 0.65 -8.08
C THR A 18 0.03 -0.33 -7.35
N LEU A 19 0.39 -0.71 -6.13
CA LEU A 19 -0.38 -1.62 -5.29
C LEU A 19 -1.75 -1.05 -4.92
N ILE A 20 -1.83 0.26 -4.63
CA ILE A 20 -3.13 0.94 -4.40
C ILE A 20 -4.08 0.71 -5.57
N LYS A 21 -3.58 0.87 -6.81
CA LYS A 21 -4.41 0.69 -8.01
C LYS A 21 -4.83 -0.77 -8.18
N GLN A 22 -3.93 -1.71 -7.90
CA GLN A 22 -4.23 -3.14 -7.98
C GLN A 22 -5.31 -3.54 -6.98
N LYS A 23 -5.12 -3.21 -5.69
CA LYS A 23 -6.11 -3.47 -4.63
C LYS A 23 -7.43 -2.74 -4.89
N PHE A 24 -7.38 -1.49 -5.36
CA PHE A 24 -8.59 -0.75 -5.72
C PHE A 24 -9.36 -1.49 -6.80
N ASN A 25 -8.70 -1.92 -7.87
CA ASN A 25 -9.36 -2.65 -8.95
C ASN A 25 -9.96 -3.97 -8.47
N GLU A 26 -9.27 -4.70 -7.60
CA GLU A 26 -9.74 -5.94 -6.99
C GLU A 26 -10.99 -5.70 -6.11
N TYR A 27 -10.93 -4.75 -5.18
CA TYR A 27 -12.04 -4.41 -4.31
C TYR A 27 -13.21 -3.80 -5.06
N HIS A 28 -12.93 -3.00 -6.09
CA HIS A 28 -13.93 -2.46 -6.99
C HIS A 28 -14.63 -3.57 -7.77
N ALA A 29 -13.91 -4.55 -8.31
CA ALA A 29 -14.50 -5.68 -9.02
C ALA A 29 -15.45 -6.52 -8.14
N ASN A 30 -15.16 -6.59 -6.83
CA ASN A 30 -15.92 -7.37 -5.85
C ASN A 30 -16.94 -6.55 -5.03
N ARG A 31 -17.25 -5.31 -5.43
CA ARG A 31 -18.12 -4.41 -4.67
C ARG A 31 -19.58 -4.89 -4.66
N LYS A 32 -20.26 -4.68 -3.52
CA LYS A 32 -21.68 -5.05 -3.34
C LYS A 32 -22.66 -4.06 -3.97
N ASP A 33 -22.27 -2.79 -4.03
CA ASP A 33 -23.07 -1.71 -4.60
C ASP A 33 -22.18 -0.59 -5.18
N ASN A 34 -22.83 0.36 -5.86
CA ASN A 34 -22.18 1.52 -6.49
C ASN A 34 -22.37 2.81 -5.67
N SER A 35 -22.70 2.72 -4.38
CA SER A 35 -22.85 3.92 -3.55
C SER A 35 -21.52 4.66 -3.45
N GLN A 36 -21.59 5.98 -3.32
CA GLN A 36 -20.42 6.82 -3.14
C GLN A 36 -19.61 6.39 -1.89
N ASN A 37 -20.30 5.99 -0.82
CA ASN A 37 -19.66 5.47 0.40
C ASN A 37 -18.87 4.19 0.13
N THR A 38 -19.43 3.25 -0.64
CA THR A 38 -18.71 2.03 -1.03
C THR A 38 -17.45 2.35 -1.83
N MET A 39 -17.53 3.29 -2.77
CA MET A 39 -16.36 3.71 -3.57
C MET A 39 -15.27 4.37 -2.73
N ILE A 40 -15.65 5.26 -1.80
CA ILE A 40 -14.71 5.91 -0.87
C ILE A 40 -14.06 4.87 0.03
N ASN A 41 -14.84 3.95 0.60
CA ASN A 41 -14.32 2.90 1.49
C ASN A 41 -13.35 1.97 0.77
N ILE A 42 -13.64 1.60 -0.48
CA ILE A 42 -12.74 0.79 -1.32
C ILE A 42 -11.41 1.51 -1.53
N TYR A 43 -11.44 2.80 -1.86
CA TYR A 43 -10.22 3.59 -2.02
C TYR A 43 -9.42 3.69 -0.72
N LEU A 44 -10.06 4.03 0.40
CA LEU A 44 -9.41 4.12 1.70
C LEU A 44 -8.79 2.79 2.13
N LYS A 45 -9.51 1.68 1.95
CA LYS A 45 -8.99 0.34 2.24
C LYS A 45 -7.75 0.01 1.40
N SER A 46 -7.82 0.29 0.09
CA SER A 46 -6.69 0.07 -0.83
C SER A 46 -5.47 0.89 -0.44
N LEU A 47 -5.68 2.13 -0.01
CA LEU A 47 -4.64 3.04 0.45
C LEU A 47 -3.96 2.53 1.72
N VAL A 48 -4.75 2.21 2.76
CA VAL A 48 -4.24 1.77 4.06
C VAL A 48 -3.42 0.50 3.92
N GLU A 49 -3.97 -0.53 3.28
CA GLU A 49 -3.25 -1.81 3.17
C GLU A 49 -1.98 -1.70 2.33
N SER A 50 -2.00 -0.92 1.25
CA SER A 50 -0.77 -0.72 0.45
C SER A 50 0.28 0.07 1.22
N GLN A 51 -0.15 0.98 2.10
CA GLN A 51 0.73 1.76 2.95
C GLN A 51 1.36 0.89 4.06
N ASP A 52 0.57 0.02 4.67
CA ASP A 52 1.04 -0.93 5.69
C ASP A 52 2.06 -1.91 5.09
N GLU A 53 1.79 -2.46 3.89
CA GLU A 53 2.75 -3.33 3.19
C GLU A 53 4.05 -2.60 2.88
N MET A 54 3.99 -1.34 2.43
CA MET A 54 5.20 -0.52 2.20
C MET A 54 5.99 -0.31 3.50
N PHE A 55 5.30 -0.10 4.64
CA PHE A 55 5.97 0.04 5.92
C PHE A 55 6.64 -1.24 6.39
N ILE A 56 5.99 -2.40 6.22
CA ILE A 56 6.60 -3.71 6.53
C ILE A 56 7.87 -3.90 5.70
N GLN A 57 7.81 -3.71 4.39
CA GLN A 57 8.98 -3.81 3.50
C GLN A 57 10.11 -2.85 3.91
N LEU A 58 9.75 -1.63 4.31
CA LEU A 58 10.72 -0.66 4.79
C LEU A 58 11.39 -1.12 6.09
N LEU A 59 10.62 -1.61 7.05
CA LEU A 59 11.13 -2.07 8.35
C LEU A 59 11.98 -3.34 8.20
N GLU A 60 11.57 -4.29 7.36
CA GLU A 60 12.37 -5.47 7.01
C GLU A 60 13.72 -5.06 6.41
N LYS A 61 13.70 -4.13 5.44
CA LYS A 61 14.92 -3.65 4.78
C LYS A 61 15.88 -2.93 5.73
N LEU A 62 15.33 -2.24 6.73
CA LEU A 62 16.09 -1.53 7.74
C LEU A 62 16.59 -2.44 8.87
N ASP A 63 16.20 -3.73 8.86
CA ASP A 63 16.45 -4.70 9.93
C ASP A 63 15.89 -4.20 11.27
N MET A 64 14.64 -3.73 11.23
CA MET A 64 13.92 -3.11 12.35
C MET A 64 12.75 -3.95 12.88
N LEU A 65 12.59 -5.18 12.39
CA LEU A 65 11.60 -6.14 12.90
C LEU A 65 12.31 -7.22 13.73
N GLU A 66 11.68 -7.64 14.82
CA GLU A 66 12.11 -8.82 15.57
C GLU A 66 11.88 -10.09 14.74
N LYS A 67 12.81 -11.05 14.85
CA LYS A 67 12.79 -12.32 14.09
C LYS A 67 12.01 -13.41 14.82
#